data_AF-A0AAV8Y189-F1
#
_entry.id   AF-A0AAV8Y189-F1
#
_cell.length_a   1.000
_cell.length_b   1.000
_cell.length_c   1.000
_cell.angle_alpha   90.00
_cell.angle_beta   90.00
_cell.angle_gamma   90.00
#
_symmetry.space_group_name_H-M   'P 1'
#
loop_
_entity.id
_entity.type
_entity.pdbx_description
1 polymer ?
#
loop_
_entity_poly.entity_id
_entity_poly.type
_entity_poly.pdbx_seq_one_letter_code
_entity_poly.pdbx_strand_id
1 'polypeptide(L)' 'MEQRANLKFLVKLGKTFAEAYTMLKEVYVNECLSRTQRHVKPPKKIRAPDGPQRQNGRK' A
#
# COMPACT_ATOMS: atom_id res chain seq x y z
N MET A 1 -7.32 2.33 -10.39
CA MET A 1 -7.76 3.22 -11.50
C MET A 1 -9.26 3.45 -11.47
N GLU A 2 -10.07 2.41 -11.22
CA GLU A 2 -11.54 2.47 -11.14
C GLU A 2 -12.10 3.53 -10.17
N GLN A 3 -11.62 3.58 -8.92
CA GLN A 3 -12.08 4.58 -7.94
C GLN A 3 -11.92 6.04 -8.40
N ARG A 4 -10.85 6.33 -9.17
CA ARG A 4 -10.62 7.66 -9.76
C ARG A 4 -11.59 7.95 -10.90
N ALA A 5 -12.03 6.94 -11.65
CA ALA A 5 -13.06 7.10 -12.67
C ALA A 5 -14.42 7.38 -12.02
N ASN A 6 -14.75 6.67 -10.94
CA ASN A 6 -15.98 6.88 -10.18
C ASN A 6 -16.04 8.28 -9.54
N LEU A 7 -14.90 8.78 -9.04
CA LEU A 7 -14.82 10.14 -8.52
C LEU A 7 -15.06 11.20 -9.61
N LYS A 8 -14.44 11.02 -10.78
CA LYS A 8 -14.66 11.90 -11.94
C LYS A 8 -16.11 11.86 -12.43
N PHE A 9 -16.73 10.68 -12.40
CA PHE A 9 -18.12 10.50 -12.78
C PHE A 9 -19.07 11.25 -11.85
N LEU A 10 -18.89 11.11 -10.53
CA LEU A 10 -19.71 11.81 -9.53
C LEU A 10 -19.59 13.33 -9.64
N VAL A 11 -18.37 13.84 -9.84
CA VAL A 11 -18.15 15.28 -10.07
C VAL A 11 -18.81 15.74 -11.38
N LYS A 12 -18.81 14.92 -12.42
CA LYS A 12 -19.47 15.22 -13.70
C LYS A 12 -21.00 15.20 -13.60
N LEU A 13 -21.57 14.50 -12.62
CA LEU A 13 -23.00 14.55 -12.26
C LEU A 13 -23.37 15.79 -11.43
N GLY A 14 -22.41 16.69 -11.15
CA GLY A 14 -22.65 17.91 -10.39
C GLY A 14 -22.51 17.77 -8.88
N LYS A 15 -22.08 16.60 -8.38
CA LYS A 15 -21.73 16.43 -6.95
C LYS A 15 -20.47 17.21 -6.66
N THR A 16 -20.42 17.84 -5.48
CA THR A 16 -19.17 18.43 -5.02
C THR A 16 -18.13 17.34 -4.77
N PHE A 17 -16.85 17.70 -4.82
CA PHE A 17 -15.76 16.76 -4.54
C PHE A 17 -15.90 16.11 -3.15
N ALA A 18 -16.36 16.87 -2.15
CA ALA A 18 -16.58 16.39 -0.80
C ALA A 18 -17.68 15.33 -0.74
N GLU A 19 -18.83 15.58 -1.37
CA GLU A 19 -19.92 14.60 -1.47
C GLU A 19 -19.49 13.35 -2.24
N ALA A 20 -18.80 13.54 -3.37
CA ALA A 20 -18.26 12.47 -4.18
C ALA A 20 -17.29 11.58 -3.38
N TYR A 21 -16.42 12.21 -2.58
CA TYR A 21 -15.48 11.51 -1.71
C TYR A 21 -16.17 10.75 -0.58
N THR A 22 -17.19 11.35 0.07
CA THR A 22 -17.97 10.67 1.11
C THR A 22 -18.68 9.44 0.56
N MET A 23 -19.32 9.54 -0.61
CA MET A 23 -19.97 8.39 -1.27
C MET A 23 -18.96 7.30 -1.66
N LEU A 24 -17.79 7.68 -2.16
CA LEU A 24 -16.70 6.73 -2.45
C LEU A 24 -16.19 6.04 -1.18
N LYS A 25 -16.15 6.76 -0.05
CA LYS A 25 -15.72 6.21 1.23
C LYS A 25 -16.72 5.18 1.78
N GLU A 26 -18.01 5.33 1.55
CA GLU A 26 -19.01 4.32 1.93
C GLU A 26 -18.87 3.04 1.11
N VAL A 27 -18.61 3.15 -0.19
CA VAL A 27 -18.49 1.98 -1.09
C VAL A 27 -17.17 1.24 -0.90
N TYR A 28 -16.05 1.96 -0.74
CA TYR A 28 -14.71 1.37 -0.68
C TYR A 28 -14.12 1.31 0.74
N VAL A 29 -14.84 1.79 1.75
CA VAL A 29 -14.52 1.75 3.18
C VAL A 29 -13.05 2.14 3.45
N ASN A 30 -12.19 1.17 3.74
CA ASN A 30 -10.79 1.35 4.14
C ASN A 30 -9.81 1.39 2.96
N GLU A 31 -10.24 1.04 1.75
CA GLU A 31 -9.41 1.04 0.54
C GLU A 31 -9.69 2.21 -0.39
N CYS A 32 -10.52 3.17 0.05
CA CYS A 32 -10.82 4.37 -0.72
C CYS A 32 -9.56 5.19 -0.99
N LEU A 33 -9.16 5.24 -2.26
CA LEU A 33 -7.97 5.92 -2.80
C LEU A 33 -6.64 5.45 -2.20
N SER A 34 -6.57 4.26 -1.61
CA SER A 34 -5.30 3.71 -1.11
C SER A 34 -4.31 3.58 -2.28
N ARG A 35 -3.35 4.53 -2.34
CA ARG A 35 -2.22 4.51 -3.27
C ARG A 35 -1.29 3.34 -3.03
N THR A 36 -1.45 2.66 -1.90
CA THR A 36 -0.71 1.47 -1.54
C THR A 36 -1.20 0.33 -2.42
N GLN A 37 -0.70 0.27 -3.65
CA GLN A 37 -0.23 -1.04 -4.11
C GLN A 37 0.64 -1.55 -2.97
N ARG A 38 0.09 -2.42 -2.12
CA ARG A 38 0.88 -3.41 -1.41
C ARG A 38 1.45 -4.30 -2.51
N HIS A 39 2.39 -3.76 -3.28
CA HIS A 39 3.43 -4.55 -3.85
C HIS A 39 4.09 -5.12 -2.60
N VAL A 40 3.64 -6.32 -2.22
CA VAL A 40 4.31 -7.16 -1.26
C VAL A 40 5.67 -7.35 -1.87
N LYS A 41 6.62 -6.47 -1.52
CA LYS A 41 8.00 -6.68 -1.87
C LYS A 41 8.31 -8.03 -1.22
N PRO A 42 8.80 -9.02 -1.99
CA PRO A 42 9.17 -10.28 -1.39
C PRO A 42 10.11 -9.98 -0.21
N PRO A 43 9.99 -10.69 0.92
CA PRO A 43 10.84 -10.45 2.07
C PRO A 43 12.28 -10.48 1.58
N LYS A 44 13.03 -9.39 1.83
CA LYS A 44 14.47 -9.36 1.57
C LYS A 44 15.03 -10.60 2.26
N LYS A 45 15.64 -11.51 1.49
CA LYS A 45 16.36 -12.68 2.00
C LYS A 45 17.07 -12.27 3.29
N ILE A 46 16.64 -12.83 4.41
CA ILE A 46 17.38 -12.76 5.66
C ILE A 46 18.76 -13.31 5.32
N ARG A 47 19.78 -12.45 5.45
CA ARG A 47 21.17 -12.83 5.22
C ARG A 47 21.46 -14.04 6.10
N ALA A 48 21.94 -15.12 5.51
CA ALA A 48 22.29 -16.35 6.21
C ALA A 48 23.22 -16.02 7.39
N PRO A 49 23.11 -16.73 8.53
CA PRO A 49 24.04 -16.55 9.63
C PRO A 49 25.46 -16.82 9.13
N ASP A 50 26.34 -15.84 9.35
CA ASP A 50 27.74 -15.91 9.00
C ASP A 50 28.37 -17.21 9.54
N GLY A 51 29.22 -17.83 8.71
CA GLY A 51 29.90 -19.08 8.98
C GLY A 51 30.78 -19.05 10.24
N PRO A 52 31.33 -20.19 10.66
CA PRO A 52 31.88 -20.37 12.00
C PRO A 52 33.04 -19.42 12.29
N GLN A 53 32.87 -18.66 13.36
CA GLN A 53 33.87 -17.77 13.92
C GLN A 53 35.10 -18.57 14.39
N ARG A 54 36.19 -18.45 13.63
CA ARG A 54 37.50 -19.02 13.94
C ARG A 54 37.98 -18.47 15.29
N GLN A 55 37.94 -19.28 16.34
CA GLN A 55 38.51 -18.94 17.64
C GLN A 55 40.04 -18.98 17.53
N ASN A 56 40.68 -17.82 17.60
CA ASN A 56 42.10 -17.71 17.95
C ASN A 56 42.19 -17.58 19.49
N GLY A 57 42.68 -18.61 20.17
CA GLY A 57 43.17 -18.55 21.55
C GLY A 57 44.51 -19.28 21.59
N ARG A 58 45.63 -18.56 21.51
CA ARG A 58 46.48 -18.08 22.62
C ARG A 58 47.25 -19.24 23.29
N LYS A 59 48.58 -19.17 23.16
CA LYS A 59 49.58 -20.06 23.75
C LYS A 59 49.38 -20.26 25.25
#